data_AF-A0A8C9HIJ8-F1
#
_entry.id   AF-A0A8C9HIJ8-F1
#
_cell.length_a   1.000
_cell.length_b   1.000
_cell.length_c   1.000
_cell.angle_alpha   90.00
_cell.angle_beta   90.00
_cell.angle_gamma   90.00
#
_symmetry.space_group_name_H-M   'P 1'
#
loop_
_entity.id
_entity.type
_entity.pdbx_description
1 polymer ?
#
loop_
_entity_poly.entity_id
_entity_poly.type
_entity_poly.pdbx_seq_one_letter_code
_entity_poly.pdbx_strand_id
1 'polypeptide(L)'
;MIYTMKKVHALWVSICLLLNLAPAALNADSEEDEEYTIITDTELPPLKLMHSFCAFKPDDGPCKAIMKRFFFNIFTRQCEEFIYGGCGGNQNRFESLEECKKVCTRDNANRIIQTTLQQEKPDFCFLEEDPGICRGYITRYFYNNQSKQCERFKYGGCLGNMNNFETLEECKNTCEDGLNGFQVDDYGTQLSAVNNSQTPQSTKVPSFFVTKEGTNDGWKNAAHIYQVFLNAFCIHASMFFLGLDSILCLC
;
A
#
# COMPACT_ATOMS: atom_id res chain seq x y z
N MET A 1 -11.43 50.30 26.68
CA MET A 1 -11.14 48.95 26.15
C MET A 1 -10.27 48.15 27.13
N ILE A 2 -10.78 47.83 28.32
CA ILE A 2 -10.06 47.00 29.33
C ILE A 2 -10.91 45.77 29.73
N TYR A 3 -12.20 45.78 29.40
CA TYR A 3 -13.17 44.75 29.80
C TYR A 3 -13.19 43.50 28.88
N THR A 4 -12.73 43.62 27.64
CA THR A 4 -12.74 42.53 26.64
C THR A 4 -11.56 41.57 26.80
N MET A 5 -10.39 42.04 27.25
CA MET A 5 -9.21 41.18 27.44
C MET A 5 -9.39 40.19 28.60
N LYS A 6 -10.11 40.54 29.67
CA LYS A 6 -10.35 39.64 30.82
C LYS A 6 -11.20 38.41 30.45
N LYS A 7 -12.14 38.54 29.51
CA LYS A 7 -13.01 37.43 29.07
C LYS A 7 -12.26 36.40 28.25
N VAL A 8 -11.32 36.81 27.39
CA VAL A 8 -10.51 35.89 26.58
C VAL A 8 -9.53 35.10 27.45
N HIS A 9 -8.91 35.75 28.44
CA HIS A 9 -8.07 35.08 29.44
C HIS A 9 -8.86 34.10 30.30
N ALA A 10 -10.07 34.46 30.75
CA ALA A 10 -10.93 33.54 31.50
C ALA A 10 -11.37 32.32 30.67
N LEU A 11 -11.61 32.51 29.36
CA LEU A 11 -11.94 31.43 28.43
C LEU A 11 -10.78 30.46 28.23
N TRP A 12 -9.57 30.99 28.02
CA TRP A 12 -8.38 30.16 27.84
C TRP A 12 -7.97 29.42 29.12
N VAL A 13 -8.02 30.09 30.28
CA VAL A 13 -7.78 29.45 31.58
C VAL A 13 -8.81 28.36 31.84
N SER A 14 -10.09 28.58 31.50
CA SER A 14 -11.15 27.57 31.65
C SER A 14 -10.96 26.39 30.70
N ILE A 15 -10.54 26.61 29.46
CA ILE A 15 -10.24 25.54 28.49
C ILE A 15 -9.02 24.73 28.95
N CYS A 16 -7.95 25.37 29.42
CA CYS A 16 -6.77 24.70 29.95
C CYS A 16 -7.05 23.93 31.24
N LEU A 17 -7.94 24.41 32.11
CA LEU A 17 -8.36 23.68 33.32
C LEU A 17 -9.18 22.44 32.96
N LEU A 18 -10.09 22.54 31.99
CA LEU A 18 -10.91 21.43 31.51
C LEU A 18 -10.08 20.34 30.83
N LEU A 19 -9.02 20.71 30.11
CA LEU A 19 -8.10 19.77 29.48
C LEU A 19 -7.19 19.05 30.48
N ASN A 20 -6.97 19.61 31.69
CA ASN A 20 -6.17 18.98 32.76
C ASN A 20 -7.01 18.22 33.80
N LEU A 21 -8.34 18.30 33.74
CA LEU A 21 -9.28 17.66 34.68
C LEU A 21 -10.01 16.46 34.09
N ALA A 22 -9.53 15.88 32.99
CA ALA A 22 -10.07 14.64 32.43
C ALA A 22 -9.20 13.43 32.80
N PRO A 23 -9.36 12.81 33.99
CA PRO A 23 -9.05 11.41 34.14
C PRO A 23 -10.07 10.60 33.33
N ALA A 24 -9.57 9.64 32.57
CA ALA A 24 -10.37 8.68 31.82
C ALA A 24 -11.34 7.91 32.75
N ALA A 25 -12.40 7.39 32.11
CA ALA A 25 -13.47 6.50 32.60
C ALA A 25 -14.76 7.20 33.08
N LEU A 26 -15.60 7.60 32.14
CA LEU A 26 -17.05 7.52 32.33
C LEU A 26 -17.53 6.16 31.81
N ASN A 27 -17.73 5.24 32.76
CA ASN A 27 -18.62 4.10 32.55
C ASN A 27 -20.05 4.65 32.58
N ALA A 28 -20.74 4.59 31.44
CA ALA A 28 -22.19 4.70 31.37
C ALA A 28 -22.70 3.35 30.90
N ASP A 29 -23.42 2.67 31.79
CA ASP A 29 -24.09 1.39 31.59
C ASP A 29 -25.55 1.63 31.12
N SER A 30 -26.14 0.61 30.50
CA SER A 30 -27.46 0.47 29.84
C SER A 30 -27.65 1.22 28.51
N GLU A 31 -28.06 0.60 27.38
CA GLU A 31 -28.85 -0.62 27.17
C GLU A 31 -28.75 -1.07 25.68
N GLU A 32 -28.90 -2.39 25.47
CA GLU A 32 -29.35 -3.11 24.25
C GLU A 32 -28.38 -3.36 23.06
N ASP A 33 -27.69 -4.51 23.14
CA ASP A 33 -27.48 -5.55 22.12
C ASP A 33 -27.59 -5.17 20.62
N GLU A 34 -26.48 -4.76 20.01
CA GLU A 34 -26.11 -5.28 18.69
C GLU A 34 -24.63 -5.68 18.70
N GLU A 35 -24.40 -6.96 18.43
CA GLU A 35 -23.10 -7.64 18.38
C GLU A 35 -22.21 -7.05 17.27
N TYR A 36 -21.59 -5.89 17.55
CA TYR A 36 -20.50 -5.39 16.72
C TYR A 36 -19.23 -6.14 17.12
N THR A 37 -19.04 -7.30 16.50
CA THR A 37 -17.75 -7.99 16.53
C THR A 37 -16.66 -6.99 16.13
N ILE A 38 -15.79 -6.68 17.08
CA ILE A 38 -14.58 -5.90 16.87
C ILE A 38 -13.73 -6.73 15.91
N ILE A 39 -13.84 -6.44 14.61
CA ILE A 39 -12.96 -6.98 13.60
C ILE A 39 -11.59 -6.41 13.92
N THR A 40 -10.80 -7.21 14.62
CA THR A 40 -9.35 -7.05 14.75
C THR A 40 -8.82 -6.70 13.37
N ASP A 41 -8.12 -5.55 13.27
CA ASP A 41 -7.45 -5.05 12.07
C ASP A 41 -6.74 -6.21 11.36
N THR A 42 -7.45 -6.80 10.41
CA THR A 42 -6.87 -7.78 9.51
C THR A 42 -6.10 -6.91 8.56
N GLU A 43 -4.81 -6.71 8.88
CA GLU A 43 -3.86 -5.94 8.08
C GLU A 43 -3.96 -6.47 6.65
N LEU A 44 -4.73 -5.76 5.82
CA LEU A 44 -4.99 -6.17 4.46
C LEU A 44 -3.63 -6.24 3.79
N PRO A 45 -3.27 -7.38 3.18
CA PRO A 45 -1.96 -7.54 2.58
C PRO A 45 -1.70 -6.37 1.62
N PRO A 46 -0.47 -5.81 1.60
CA PRO A 46 -0.15 -4.64 0.79
C PRO A 46 -0.62 -4.87 -0.64
N LEU A 47 -1.41 -3.91 -1.15
CA LEU A 47 -2.01 -4.00 -2.47
C LEU A 47 -0.92 -3.97 -3.55
N LYS A 48 -0.48 -5.15 -4.01
CA LYS A 48 0.29 -5.28 -5.25
C LYS A 48 -0.69 -5.08 -6.42
N LEU A 49 -0.61 -3.92 -7.06
CA LEU A 49 -1.43 -3.54 -8.21
C LEU A 49 -0.70 -3.92 -9.49
N MET A 50 -1.47 -4.30 -10.51
CA MET A 50 -0.90 -4.54 -11.84
C MET A 50 -0.30 -3.26 -12.42
N HIS A 51 -0.95 -2.12 -12.20
CA HIS A 51 -0.45 -0.80 -12.56
C HIS A 51 -0.49 0.14 -11.35
N SER A 52 0.59 0.87 -11.07
CA SER A 52 0.64 1.77 -9.89
C SER A 52 -0.33 2.93 -9.98
N PHE A 53 -0.59 3.42 -11.19
CA PHE A 53 -1.45 4.59 -11.38
C PHE A 53 -2.87 4.32 -10.92
N CYS A 54 -3.30 3.04 -10.85
CA CYS A 54 -4.58 2.67 -10.25
C CYS A 54 -4.69 3.12 -8.78
N ALA A 55 -3.59 3.43 -8.10
CA ALA A 55 -3.61 3.97 -6.74
C ALA A 55 -3.67 5.50 -6.64
N PHE A 56 -3.61 6.22 -7.76
CA PHE A 56 -3.75 7.67 -7.72
C PHE A 56 -5.16 8.08 -7.33
N LYS A 57 -5.30 9.21 -6.64
CA LYS A 57 -6.62 9.79 -6.34
C LYS A 57 -7.29 10.26 -7.64
N PRO A 58 -8.63 10.30 -7.71
CA PRO A 58 -9.30 10.95 -8.84
C PRO A 58 -8.85 12.42 -8.89
N ASP A 59 -8.59 12.91 -10.10
CA ASP A 59 -8.12 14.27 -10.33
C ASP A 59 -8.96 14.92 -11.43
N ASP A 60 -9.81 15.84 -11.00
CA ASP A 60 -10.75 16.58 -11.85
C ASP A 60 -9.99 17.51 -12.82
N GLY A 61 -8.75 17.86 -12.51
CA GLY A 61 -7.95 18.81 -13.28
C GLY A 61 -8.46 20.26 -13.20
N PRO A 62 -7.80 21.20 -13.88
CA PRO A 62 -8.10 22.63 -13.75
C PRO A 62 -9.30 23.10 -14.61
N CYS A 63 -9.75 22.29 -15.57
CA CYS A 63 -10.88 22.63 -16.43
C CYS A 63 -12.24 22.38 -15.73
N LYS A 64 -13.33 22.93 -16.28
CA LYS A 64 -14.67 22.93 -15.64
C LYS A 64 -15.76 22.22 -16.45
N ALA A 65 -15.39 21.32 -17.35
CA ALA A 65 -16.35 20.44 -18.00
C ALA A 65 -16.93 19.46 -16.97
N ILE A 66 -18.12 18.92 -17.24
CA ILE A 66 -18.76 17.90 -16.40
C ILE A 66 -18.71 16.59 -17.17
N MET A 67 -17.57 15.91 -17.12
CA MET A 67 -17.37 14.65 -17.84
C MET A 67 -17.34 13.50 -16.85
N LYS A 68 -18.38 12.64 -16.87
CA LYS A 68 -18.36 11.41 -16.07
C LYS A 68 -17.23 10.50 -16.53
N ARG A 69 -16.41 10.06 -15.58
CA ARG A 69 -15.29 9.14 -15.76
C ARG A 69 -15.26 8.17 -14.59
N PHE A 70 -14.45 7.12 -14.72
CA PHE A 70 -14.26 6.12 -13.66
C PHE A 70 -12.82 6.15 -13.16
N PHE A 71 -12.60 5.87 -11.87
CA PHE A 71 -11.28 5.67 -11.29
C PHE A 71 -11.30 4.45 -10.36
N PHE A 72 -10.14 3.83 -10.15
CA PHE A 72 -10.01 2.75 -9.17
C PHE A 72 -9.77 3.32 -7.77
N ASN A 73 -10.68 3.05 -6.86
CA ASN A 73 -10.55 3.41 -5.46
C ASN A 73 -9.88 2.26 -4.69
N ILE A 74 -8.65 2.49 -4.22
CA ILE A 74 -7.86 1.47 -3.50
C ILE A 74 -8.43 1.12 -2.12
N PHE A 75 -9.21 2.00 -1.51
CA PHE A 75 -9.79 1.77 -0.18
C PHE A 75 -11.00 0.85 -0.27
N THR A 76 -11.87 1.08 -1.25
CA THR A 76 -13.03 0.21 -1.51
C THR A 76 -12.67 -0.99 -2.40
N ARG A 77 -11.50 -0.94 -3.06
CA ARG A 77 -11.04 -1.87 -4.10
C ARG A 77 -12.02 -1.99 -5.27
N GLN A 78 -12.70 -0.90 -5.59
CA GLN A 78 -13.72 -0.86 -6.63
C GLN A 78 -13.48 0.30 -7.60
N CYS A 79 -14.05 0.17 -8.80
CA CYS A 79 -14.08 1.27 -9.76
C CYS A 79 -15.32 2.14 -9.50
N GLU A 80 -15.10 3.43 -9.30
CA GLU A 80 -16.11 4.41 -8.90
C GLU A 80 -16.18 5.57 -9.89
N GLU A 81 -17.35 6.21 -9.99
CA GLU A 81 -17.56 7.38 -10.85
C GLU A 81 -17.00 8.66 -10.21
N PHE A 82 -16.44 9.56 -11.04
CA PHE A 82 -16.10 10.92 -10.66
C PHE A 82 -16.30 11.90 -11.84
N ILE A 83 -16.24 13.20 -11.56
CA ILE A 83 -16.40 14.25 -12.58
C ILE A 83 -15.03 14.77 -12.99
N TYR A 84 -14.63 14.48 -14.22
CA TYR A 84 -13.44 15.05 -14.83
C TYR A 84 -13.74 16.39 -15.49
N GLY A 85 -12.92 17.39 -15.17
CA GLY A 85 -12.98 18.76 -15.66
C GLY A 85 -12.66 18.93 -17.14
N GLY A 86 -12.13 17.90 -17.81
CA GLY A 86 -11.89 17.89 -19.26
C GLY A 86 -10.46 18.21 -19.70
N CYS A 87 -9.56 18.55 -18.77
CA CYS A 87 -8.13 18.67 -19.07
C CYS A 87 -7.26 18.33 -17.84
N GLY A 88 -6.00 17.96 -18.08
CA GLY A 88 -5.06 17.57 -17.01
C GLY A 88 -5.40 16.23 -16.36
N GLY A 89 -5.28 16.16 -15.04
CA GLY A 89 -5.53 14.94 -14.27
C GLY A 89 -4.36 13.96 -14.26
N ASN A 90 -4.66 12.71 -13.90
CA ASN A 90 -3.71 11.60 -13.89
C ASN A 90 -4.28 10.36 -14.63
N GLN A 91 -3.51 9.27 -14.68
CA GLN A 91 -3.87 8.05 -15.42
C GLN A 91 -4.97 7.20 -14.77
N ASN A 92 -5.36 7.44 -13.51
CA ASN A 92 -6.49 6.74 -12.87
C ASN A 92 -7.84 7.34 -13.35
N ARG A 93 -8.08 7.30 -14.66
CA ARG A 93 -9.26 7.89 -15.29
C ARG A 93 -9.64 7.12 -16.54
N PHE A 94 -10.77 6.44 -16.49
CA PHE A 94 -11.26 5.55 -17.53
C PHE A 94 -12.60 6.04 -18.08
N GLU A 95 -12.91 5.70 -19.33
CA GLU A 95 -14.16 6.09 -19.99
C GLU A 95 -15.34 5.24 -19.54
N SER A 96 -15.09 3.99 -19.19
CA SER A 96 -16.10 3.04 -18.74
C SER A 96 -15.71 2.31 -17.47
N LEU A 97 -16.73 1.83 -16.74
CA LEU A 97 -16.55 0.99 -15.57
C LEU A 97 -15.80 -0.29 -15.92
N GLU A 98 -16.08 -0.84 -17.10
CA GLU A 98 -15.51 -2.07 -17.64
C GLU A 98 -14.02 -1.89 -17.95
N GLU A 99 -13.62 -0.77 -18.53
CA GLU A 99 -12.22 -0.43 -18.78
C GLU A 99 -11.45 -0.31 -17.46
N CYS A 100 -11.99 0.43 -16.49
CA CYS A 100 -11.38 0.55 -15.16
C CYS A 100 -11.18 -0.81 -14.50
N LYS A 101 -12.23 -1.64 -14.46
CA LYS A 101 -12.16 -3.00 -13.89
C LYS A 101 -11.12 -3.82 -14.63
N LYS A 102 -11.10 -3.75 -15.96
CA LYS A 102 -10.14 -4.49 -16.77
C LYS A 102 -8.68 -4.14 -16.43
N VAL A 103 -8.39 -2.86 -16.22
CA VAL A 103 -7.02 -2.36 -16.01
C VAL A 103 -6.57 -2.49 -14.55
N CYS A 104 -7.48 -2.31 -13.59
CA CYS A 104 -7.12 -2.15 -12.17
C CYS A 104 -7.63 -3.25 -11.24
N THR A 105 -8.61 -4.09 -11.62
CA THR A 105 -9.05 -5.22 -10.78
C THR A 105 -8.37 -6.53 -11.16
N ARG A 106 -8.18 -7.39 -10.15
CA ARG A 106 -7.49 -8.68 -10.29
C ARG A 106 -8.28 -9.72 -11.09
N ASP A 107 -9.54 -9.44 -11.43
CA ASP A 107 -10.44 -10.40 -12.07
C ASP A 107 -10.01 -10.76 -13.51
N ASN A 108 -9.01 -10.08 -14.08
CA ASN A 108 -8.36 -10.49 -15.33
C ASN A 108 -7.07 -11.28 -15.18
N ALA A 109 -6.49 -11.44 -13.98
CA ALA A 109 -5.34 -12.33 -13.79
C ALA A 109 -5.69 -13.78 -14.19
N ASN A 110 -6.97 -14.16 -14.07
CA ASN A 110 -7.47 -15.49 -14.42
C ASN A 110 -7.97 -15.62 -15.88
N ARG A 111 -8.12 -14.52 -16.64
CA ARG A 111 -8.55 -14.60 -18.06
C ARG A 111 -7.40 -14.80 -19.05
N ILE A 112 -6.16 -14.68 -18.57
CA ILE A 112 -4.94 -14.98 -19.36
C ILE A 112 -4.69 -16.48 -19.45
N ILE A 113 -5.24 -17.28 -18.52
CA ILE A 113 -5.01 -18.73 -18.49
C ILE A 113 -5.72 -19.47 -19.65
N GLN A 114 -6.69 -18.85 -20.34
CA GLN A 114 -7.48 -19.55 -21.37
C GLN A 114 -7.25 -19.13 -22.82
N THR A 115 -6.44 -18.10 -23.14
CA THR A 115 -6.44 -17.59 -24.53
C THR A 115 -5.23 -17.98 -25.38
N THR A 116 -4.18 -18.59 -24.82
CA THR A 116 -3.12 -19.14 -25.68
C THR A 116 -2.45 -20.35 -25.02
N LEU A 117 -2.60 -21.50 -25.69
CA LEU A 117 -1.67 -22.62 -25.61
C LEU A 117 -0.30 -22.15 -26.13
N GLN A 118 0.43 -21.40 -25.31
CA GLN A 118 1.85 -21.11 -25.42
C GLN A 118 2.24 -20.48 -24.09
N GLN A 119 3.13 -21.16 -23.38
CA GLN A 119 3.62 -20.79 -22.07
C GLN A 119 4.53 -19.55 -22.20
N GLU A 120 3.91 -18.38 -22.43
CA GLU A 120 4.59 -17.10 -22.39
C GLU A 120 4.58 -16.57 -20.94
N LYS A 121 5.68 -15.92 -20.54
CA LYS A 121 5.86 -15.31 -19.21
C LYS A 121 4.64 -14.45 -18.83
N PRO A 122 4.32 -14.28 -17.54
CA PRO A 122 3.17 -13.48 -17.11
C PRO A 122 3.14 -12.07 -17.73
N ASP A 123 1.96 -11.55 -18.06
CA ASP A 123 1.79 -10.23 -18.67
C ASP A 123 2.49 -9.10 -17.90
N PHE A 124 2.54 -9.19 -16.57
CA PHE A 124 3.21 -8.18 -15.77
C PHE A 124 4.72 -8.11 -16.02
N CYS A 125 5.35 -9.17 -16.52
CA CYS A 125 6.77 -9.13 -16.90
C CYS A 125 7.03 -8.17 -18.07
N PHE A 126 6.00 -7.77 -18.83
CA PHE A 126 6.15 -6.82 -19.94
C PHE A 126 5.96 -5.36 -19.52
N LEU A 127 5.62 -5.09 -18.25
CA LEU A 127 5.50 -3.73 -17.73
C LEU A 127 6.89 -3.09 -17.53
N GLU A 128 6.98 -1.78 -17.67
CA GLU A 128 8.21 -1.02 -17.36
C GLU A 128 8.47 -0.99 -15.85
N GLU A 129 9.68 -0.61 -15.41
CA GLU A 129 9.95 -0.38 -13.99
C GLU A 129 9.13 0.78 -13.43
N ASP A 130 8.71 0.66 -12.17
CA ASP A 130 7.88 1.67 -11.53
C ASP A 130 8.38 2.02 -10.13
N PRO A 131 9.12 3.14 -9.99
CA PRO A 131 9.60 3.62 -8.71
C PRO A 131 8.49 3.95 -7.70
N GLY A 132 7.25 4.17 -8.15
CA GLY A 132 6.16 4.68 -7.32
C GLY A 132 6.35 6.13 -6.87
N ILE A 133 5.43 6.62 -6.05
CA ILE A 133 5.41 8.03 -5.60
C ILE A 133 6.29 8.30 -4.37
N CYS A 134 6.64 7.24 -3.63
CA CYS A 134 7.44 7.38 -2.41
C CYS A 134 8.90 7.66 -2.73
N ARG A 135 9.63 8.28 -1.78
CA ARG A 135 11.00 8.77 -1.98
C ARG A 135 12.07 7.87 -1.36
N GLY A 136 11.73 6.62 -1.06
CA GLY A 136 12.67 5.61 -0.59
C GLY A 136 13.74 5.28 -1.63
N TYR A 137 14.82 4.64 -1.17
CA TYR A 137 15.94 4.17 -1.98
C TYR A 137 16.09 2.66 -1.78
N ILE A 138 15.08 1.90 -2.18
CA ILE A 138 15.04 0.45 -1.99
C ILE A 138 15.44 -0.22 -3.31
N THR A 139 16.49 -1.03 -3.30
CA THR A 139 16.89 -1.81 -4.48
C THR A 139 15.88 -2.94 -4.71
N ARG A 140 15.32 -2.99 -5.92
CA ARG A 140 14.43 -4.05 -6.40
C ARG A 140 14.85 -4.47 -7.80
N TYR A 141 14.29 -5.56 -8.29
CA TYR A 141 14.56 -6.10 -9.62
C TYR A 141 13.29 -6.06 -10.46
N PHE A 142 13.44 -5.80 -11.75
CA PHE A 142 12.38 -5.86 -12.74
C PHE A 142 12.91 -6.53 -14.01
N TYR A 143 12.04 -7.19 -14.76
CA TYR A 143 12.40 -7.73 -16.06
C TYR A 143 12.36 -6.62 -17.11
N ASN A 144 13.51 -6.31 -17.70
CA ASN A 144 13.61 -5.33 -18.77
C ASN A 144 13.34 -6.01 -20.12
N ASN A 145 12.23 -5.66 -20.75
CA ASN A 145 11.83 -6.25 -22.03
C ASN A 145 12.72 -5.82 -23.22
N GLN A 146 13.54 -4.77 -23.07
CA GLN A 146 14.49 -4.33 -24.10
C GLN A 146 15.77 -5.17 -24.06
N SER A 147 16.36 -5.35 -22.87
CA SER A 147 17.57 -6.16 -22.68
C SER A 147 17.31 -7.66 -22.54
N LYS A 148 16.03 -8.04 -22.35
CA LYS A 148 15.55 -9.40 -22.07
C LYS A 148 16.15 -9.98 -20.78
N GLN A 149 16.46 -9.13 -19.81
CA GLN A 149 17.13 -9.50 -18.57
C GLN A 149 16.52 -8.80 -17.37
N CYS A 150 16.66 -9.42 -16.21
CA CYS A 150 16.31 -8.85 -14.92
C CYS A 150 17.37 -7.85 -14.47
N GLU A 151 16.95 -6.61 -14.29
CA GLU A 151 17.80 -5.49 -13.94
C GLU A 151 17.38 -4.90 -12.59
N ARG A 152 18.32 -4.27 -11.89
CA ARG A 152 18.04 -3.56 -10.64
C ARG A 152 17.50 -2.17 -10.93
N PHE A 153 16.50 -1.74 -10.17
CA PHE A 153 16.00 -0.36 -10.19
C PHE A 153 15.79 0.16 -8.76
N LYS A 154 15.59 1.48 -8.65
CA LYS A 154 15.33 2.16 -7.38
C LYS A 154 13.83 2.25 -7.15
N TYR A 155 13.32 1.46 -6.20
CA TYR A 155 11.94 1.51 -5.75
C TYR A 155 11.77 2.49 -4.58
N GLY A 156 10.73 3.32 -4.67
CA GLY A 156 10.39 4.36 -3.72
C GLY A 156 9.80 3.85 -2.40
N GLY A 157 9.36 2.58 -2.34
CA GLY A 157 8.83 1.94 -1.13
C GLY A 157 7.31 1.94 -0.99
N CYS A 158 6.59 2.53 -1.94
CA CYS A 158 5.13 2.38 -2.01
C CYS A 158 4.65 2.42 -3.46
N LEU A 159 3.47 1.86 -3.70
CA LEU A 159 2.87 1.70 -5.04
C LEU A 159 3.79 0.89 -5.96
N GLY A 160 3.92 1.26 -7.23
CA GLY A 160 4.60 0.45 -8.23
C GLY A 160 3.67 -0.57 -8.90
N ASN A 161 4.23 -1.34 -9.82
CA ASN A 161 3.52 -2.38 -10.56
C ASN A 161 4.01 -3.79 -10.16
N MET A 162 3.50 -4.81 -10.84
CA MET A 162 3.83 -6.21 -10.54
C MET A 162 5.22 -6.65 -11.04
N ASN A 163 5.86 -5.92 -11.96
CA ASN A 163 7.24 -6.13 -12.39
C ASN A 163 8.24 -5.58 -11.35
N ASN A 164 8.13 -6.08 -10.12
CA ASN A 164 8.90 -5.62 -8.97
C ASN A 164 9.13 -6.81 -8.04
N PHE A 165 10.39 -7.26 -8.01
CA PHE A 165 10.88 -8.43 -7.31
C PHE A 165 11.92 -8.02 -6.26
N GLU A 166 11.95 -8.75 -5.14
CA GLU A 166 12.88 -8.46 -4.05
C GLU A 166 14.29 -8.95 -4.36
N THR A 167 14.39 -10.07 -5.07
CA THR A 167 15.66 -10.71 -5.44
C THR A 167 15.80 -10.86 -6.95
N LEU A 168 17.05 -10.97 -7.43
CA LEU A 168 17.33 -11.19 -8.85
C LEU A 168 16.77 -12.56 -9.28
N GLU A 169 16.97 -13.58 -8.46
CA GLU A 169 16.55 -14.95 -8.72
C GLU A 169 15.03 -15.06 -8.85
N GLU A 170 14.26 -14.36 -8.00
CA GLU A 170 12.79 -14.29 -8.11
C GLU A 170 12.36 -13.72 -9.46
N CYS A 171 13.02 -12.64 -9.91
CA CYS A 171 12.75 -12.05 -11.21
C CYS A 171 13.06 -13.03 -12.35
N LYS A 172 14.23 -13.67 -12.33
CA LYS A 172 14.66 -14.60 -13.39
C LYS A 172 13.74 -15.80 -13.53
N ASN A 173 13.45 -16.45 -12.40
CA ASN A 173 12.57 -17.62 -12.37
C ASN A 173 11.14 -17.27 -12.83
N THR A 174 10.70 -16.02 -12.64
CA THR A 174 9.34 -15.59 -13.03
C THR A 174 9.27 -15.12 -14.48
N CYS A 175 10.30 -14.41 -14.97
CA CYS A 175 10.23 -13.65 -16.21
C CYS A 175 11.31 -13.98 -17.25
N GLU A 176 12.47 -14.56 -16.89
CA GLU A 176 13.51 -14.97 -17.86
C GLU A 176 13.32 -16.41 -18.36
N ASP A 177 12.90 -17.33 -17.48
CA ASP A 177 12.88 -18.76 -17.80
C ASP A 177 11.70 -19.16 -18.68
N GLY A 178 11.96 -19.22 -20.00
CA GLY A 178 11.06 -19.74 -21.01
C GLY A 178 11.47 -21.10 -21.60
N LEU A 179 12.29 -21.93 -20.94
CA LEU A 179 12.71 -23.24 -21.51
C LEU A 179 12.98 -24.32 -20.44
N ASN A 180 12.15 -25.38 -20.43
CA ASN A 180 12.49 -26.82 -20.32
C ASN A 180 11.22 -27.64 -19.94
N GLY A 181 10.65 -28.54 -20.74
CA GLY A 181 10.99 -29.02 -22.08
C GLY A 181 9.90 -29.96 -22.61
N PHE A 182 9.73 -29.97 -23.92
CA PHE A 182 9.35 -31.18 -24.63
C PHE A 182 10.22 -31.20 -25.87
N GLN A 183 11.32 -31.95 -25.82
CA GLN A 183 11.93 -32.40 -27.05
C GLN A 183 10.87 -33.31 -27.70
N VAL A 184 10.21 -32.80 -28.74
CA VAL A 184 9.48 -33.66 -29.66
C VAL A 184 10.57 -34.41 -30.40
N ASP A 185 10.94 -35.57 -29.86
CA ASP A 185 11.72 -36.55 -30.60
C ASP A 185 10.81 -36.99 -31.75
N ASP A 186 11.07 -36.44 -32.92
CA ASP A 186 10.52 -36.90 -34.19
C ASP A 186 10.97 -38.34 -34.43
N TYR A 187 10.13 -39.30 -34.07
CA TYR A 187 10.12 -40.63 -34.69
C TYR A 187 8.71 -41.21 -34.63
N GLY A 188 7.99 -41.14 -35.74
CA GLY A 188 6.79 -41.93 -35.92
C GLY A 188 7.13 -43.42 -35.86
N THR A 189 6.42 -44.20 -35.04
CA THR A 189 5.96 -45.58 -35.30
C THR A 189 5.02 -46.02 -34.15
N GLN A 190 3.87 -46.59 -34.52
CA GLN A 190 2.91 -47.25 -33.61
C GLN A 190 3.56 -48.41 -32.84
N LEU A 191 3.23 -48.60 -31.55
CA LEU A 191 2.64 -49.86 -31.07
C LEU A 191 2.14 -49.79 -29.62
N SER A 192 1.10 -50.58 -29.40
CA SER A 192 0.43 -51.05 -28.18
C SER A 192 1.20 -51.16 -26.85
N ALA A 193 0.45 -50.88 -25.78
CA ALA A 193 0.45 -51.46 -24.44
C ALA A 193 1.55 -52.46 -24.06
N VAL A 194 2.22 -52.24 -22.91
CA VAL A 194 2.48 -53.22 -21.84
C VAL A 194 2.94 -52.49 -20.55
N ASN A 195 2.46 -53.01 -19.42
CA ASN A 195 2.76 -52.63 -18.03
C ASN A 195 4.17 -53.04 -17.57
N ASN A 196 4.81 -52.29 -16.66
CA ASN A 196 5.16 -52.72 -15.28
C ASN A 196 6.26 -51.86 -14.63
N SER A 197 6.02 -51.58 -13.35
CA SER A 197 6.89 -51.27 -12.20
C SER A 197 8.39 -51.04 -12.40
N GLN A 198 8.89 -49.90 -11.88
CA GLN A 198 9.89 -49.85 -10.79
C GLN A 198 10.17 -48.40 -10.33
N THR A 199 10.02 -48.17 -9.02
CA THR A 199 10.58 -47.06 -8.22
C THR A 199 12.13 -47.18 -8.16
N PRO A 200 12.93 -46.10 -7.93
CA PRO A 200 13.13 -45.60 -6.56
C PRO A 200 13.46 -44.10 -6.35
N GLN A 201 12.93 -43.59 -5.23
CA GLN A 201 13.62 -42.83 -4.17
C GLN A 201 13.85 -41.31 -4.33
N SER A 202 12.93 -40.58 -3.70
CA SER A 202 13.03 -39.16 -3.34
C SER A 202 13.93 -39.00 -2.10
N THR A 203 15.03 -38.26 -2.25
CA THR A 203 15.88 -37.78 -1.16
C THR A 203 15.36 -36.44 -0.65
N LYS A 204 14.93 -36.43 0.62
CA LYS A 204 14.62 -35.22 1.40
C LYS A 204 15.89 -34.39 1.64
N VAL A 205 15.77 -33.07 1.52
CA VAL A 205 16.73 -32.09 2.03
C VAL A 205 16.02 -31.19 3.06
N PRO A 206 16.66 -30.79 4.18
CA PRO A 206 15.96 -30.27 5.36
C PRO A 206 15.70 -28.75 5.30
N SER A 207 14.64 -28.35 6.00
CA SER A 207 14.25 -26.97 6.27
C SER A 207 15.29 -26.23 7.12
N PHE A 208 15.86 -25.16 6.57
CA PHE A 208 16.70 -24.22 7.32
C PHE A 208 15.82 -23.18 8.02
N PHE A 209 15.83 -23.19 9.35
CA PHE A 209 15.14 -22.21 10.19
C PHE A 209 15.90 -20.88 10.15
N VAL A 210 15.27 -19.83 9.62
CA VAL A 210 15.72 -18.44 9.78
C VAL A 210 15.02 -17.86 10.99
N THR A 211 15.79 -17.54 12.02
CA THR A 211 15.36 -16.74 13.17
C THR A 211 15.07 -15.31 12.71
N LYS A 212 13.82 -14.87 12.81
CA LYS A 212 13.45 -13.45 12.70
C LYS A 212 13.90 -12.74 13.98
N GLU A 213 14.81 -11.77 13.83
CA GLU A 213 15.12 -10.77 14.86
C GLU A 213 13.88 -9.88 15.08
N GLY A 214 13.49 -9.74 16.35
CA GLY A 214 12.32 -8.95 16.75
C GLY A 214 12.54 -7.46 16.51
N THR A 215 11.62 -6.83 15.79
CA THR A 215 11.53 -5.37 15.69
C THR A 215 10.99 -4.81 17.00
N ASN A 216 11.81 -3.97 17.65
CA ASN A 216 11.48 -3.27 18.90
C ASN A 216 10.25 -2.37 18.79
N ASP A 217 9.47 -2.34 19.88
CA ASP A 217 8.22 -1.62 20.11
C ASP A 217 8.31 -0.07 20.04
N GLY A 218 8.58 0.48 18.86
CA GLY A 218 8.70 1.92 18.63
C GLY A 218 7.42 2.73 18.83
N TRP A 219 6.24 2.10 18.91
CA TRP A 219 4.96 2.81 18.94
C TRP A 219 4.53 3.33 20.32
N LYS A 220 5.06 2.77 21.42
CA LYS A 220 4.77 3.28 22.77
C LYS A 220 5.40 4.65 23.04
N ASN A 221 6.49 4.97 22.34
CA ASN A 221 7.23 6.22 22.53
C ASN A 221 6.59 7.43 21.82
N ALA A 222 5.85 7.23 20.73
CA ALA A 222 5.27 8.33 19.96
C ALA A 222 4.14 9.06 20.72
N ALA A 223 3.31 8.33 21.47
CA ALA A 223 2.24 8.91 22.28
C ALA A 223 2.78 9.74 23.45
N HIS A 224 3.86 9.27 24.09
CA HIS A 224 4.52 9.99 25.17
C HIS A 224 5.21 11.27 24.66
N ILE A 225 5.86 11.20 23.49
CA ILE A 225 6.49 12.35 22.84
C ILE A 225 5.45 13.43 22.49
N TYR A 226 4.30 13.04 21.92
CA TYR A 226 3.22 13.99 21.59
C TYR A 226 2.66 14.70 22.84
N GLN A 227 2.45 13.96 23.93
CA GLN A 227 1.99 14.54 25.20
C GLN A 227 3.01 15.51 25.80
N VAL A 228 4.31 15.21 25.72
CA VAL A 228 5.37 16.13 26.19
C VAL A 228 5.37 17.42 25.36
N PHE A 229 5.23 17.33 24.04
CA PHE A 229 5.17 18.51 23.17
C PHE A 229 3.93 19.37 23.43
N LEU A 230 2.77 18.76 23.63
CA LEU A 230 1.52 19.48 23.92
C LEU A 230 1.60 20.22 25.25
N ASN A 231 2.16 19.58 26.28
CA ASN A 231 2.39 20.20 27.58
C ASN A 231 3.40 21.35 27.51
N ALA A 232 4.51 21.17 26.79
CA ALA A 232 5.51 22.22 26.59
C ALA A 232 4.92 23.44 25.85
N PHE A 233 4.11 23.20 24.82
CA PHE A 233 3.42 24.26 24.08
C PHE A 233 2.40 25.01 24.95
N CYS A 234 1.61 24.29 25.75
CA CYS A 234 0.66 24.89 26.69
C CYS A 234 1.35 25.75 27.75
N ILE A 235 2.50 25.32 28.28
CA ILE A 235 3.30 26.10 29.23
C ILE A 235 3.82 27.37 28.56
N HIS A 236 4.41 27.26 27.36
CA HIS A 236 4.95 28.41 26.63
C HIS A 236 3.87 29.43 26.28
N ALA A 237 2.72 28.97 25.77
CA ALA A 237 1.58 29.83 25.48
C ALA A 237 1.09 30.53 26.77
N SER A 238 1.00 29.80 27.87
CA SER A 238 0.57 30.36 29.17
C SER A 238 1.56 31.40 29.69
N MET A 239 2.86 31.20 29.56
CA MET A 239 3.88 32.18 29.98
C MET A 239 3.83 33.47 29.14
N PHE A 240 3.63 33.33 27.82
CA PHE A 240 3.48 34.45 26.90
C PHE A 240 2.23 35.29 27.20
N PHE A 241 1.08 34.64 27.46
CA PHE A 241 -0.17 35.35 27.78
C PHE A 241 -0.20 35.93 29.20
N LEU A 242 0.57 35.37 30.14
CA LEU A 242 0.74 35.93 31.49
C LEU A 242 1.80 37.04 31.57
N GLY A 243 2.51 37.34 30.47
CA GLY A 243 3.55 38.37 30.42
C GLY A 243 4.77 38.09 31.30
N LEU A 244 5.04 36.81 31.59
CA LEU A 244 6.13 36.36 32.47
C LEU A 244 7.47 36.15 31.73
N ASP A 245 7.56 36.53 30.45
CA ASP A 245 8.77 36.41 29.62
C ASP A 245 9.99 37.16 30.18
N SER A 246 9.80 38.00 31.21
CA SER A 246 10.89 38.73 31.90
C SER A 246 11.56 37.95 33.04
N ILE A 247 11.12 36.73 33.39
CA ILE A 247 11.69 35.97 34.53
C ILE A 247 12.76 34.96 34.09
N LEU A 248 12.89 34.65 32.79
CA LEU A 248 13.90 33.71 32.29
C LEU A 248 15.24 34.37 31.87
N CYS A 249 15.60 35.50 32.47
CA CYS A 249 16.89 36.16 32.25
C CYS A 249 17.68 36.41 33.56
N LEU A 250 17.49 35.56 34.56
CA LEU A 250 18.37 35.46 35.74
C LEU A 250 18.35 34.04 36.30
N CYS A 251 19.14 33.17 35.69
CA CYS A 251 19.99 32.13 36.29
C CYS A 251 20.76 31.42 35.18
#